data_AF-A0A8G1A454-F1
#
_entry.id   AF-A0A8G1A454-F1
#
_cell.length_a   1.000
_cell.length_b   1.000
_cell.length_c   1.000
_cell.angle_alpha   90.00
_cell.angle_beta   90.00
_cell.angle_gamma   90.00
#
_symmetry.space_group_name_H-M   'P 1'
#
loop_
_entity.id
_entity.type
_entity.pdbx_description
1 polymer ?
#
loop_
_entity_poly.entity_id
_entity_poly.type
_entity_poly.pdbx_seq_one_letter_code
_entity_poly.pdbx_strand_id
1 'polypeptide(L)'
;MTDLYVLASIPDQGKTTTAILLEKQLRNEGKRVACLQTNKDQNDVHRYLFEDCYHYSVPLEAARSKSAFEQWVPAGYDAYIMEITFAYAPLRAVYVDLFENINEVVSYDARENWKEYVSDFFKQLWSKRRHGIGPSQDLMAFWDRVHDRNVQTILTKTPAVLDGPCVGTDKILYHADQIAAEPIEPEMELPRGIGKVIAVGSFPAEYWDIFPSLTWFRFDYAAFMERLRKEKYDIAIIGASGADKMKLQDRPDHGSLICYQPTLYLDLERKRIREPLSGDYHTLFSTIKQQPPGTPLCPEGEPFCQFNNRFWVHQKYVSPEPVWRDGNTVFCNGWVLPQHLIREGYLEV
;
A
#
# COMPACT_ATOMS: atom_id res chain seq x y z
N MET A 1 -18.06 1.86 16.96
CA MET A 1 -16.58 1.94 17.09
C MET A 1 -16.04 0.73 16.37
N THR A 2 -15.16 0.93 15.39
CA THR A 2 -14.68 -0.13 14.50
C THR A 2 -13.29 -0.59 14.95
N ASP A 3 -13.01 -1.89 14.85
CA ASP A 3 -11.71 -2.44 15.24
C ASP A 3 -10.66 -2.25 14.13
N LEU A 4 -9.46 -1.80 14.49
CA LEU A 4 -8.29 -1.75 13.61
C LEU A 4 -7.18 -2.67 14.15
N TYR A 5 -6.82 -3.68 13.38
CA TYR A 5 -5.70 -4.57 13.67
C TYR A 5 -4.45 -4.08 12.92
N VAL A 6 -3.51 -3.46 13.64
CA VAL A 6 -2.26 -2.96 13.05
C VAL A 6 -1.21 -4.06 13.08
N LEU A 7 -0.79 -4.55 11.91
CA LEU A 7 0.25 -5.56 11.76
C LEU A 7 1.57 -4.91 11.29
N ALA A 8 2.59 -4.96 12.13
CA ALA A 8 3.87 -4.28 11.91
C ALA A 8 5.03 -5.28 11.89
N SER A 9 5.94 -5.16 10.90
CA SER A 9 7.16 -5.98 10.80
C SER A 9 8.00 -5.59 9.58
N ILE A 10 9.24 -6.05 9.49
CA ILE A 10 10.00 -6.09 8.23
C ILE A 10 9.38 -7.09 7.23
N PRO A 11 9.78 -7.08 5.94
CA PRO A 11 9.35 -8.07 4.95
C PRO A 11 9.60 -9.53 5.36
N ASP A 12 8.89 -10.45 4.70
CA ASP A 12 9.07 -11.91 4.77
C ASP A 12 8.82 -12.60 6.13
N GLN A 13 8.20 -11.87 7.07
CA GLN A 13 7.80 -12.41 8.39
C GLN A 13 6.39 -13.00 8.42
N GLY A 14 5.67 -13.03 7.29
CA GLY A 14 4.33 -13.62 7.21
C GLY A 14 3.17 -12.66 7.51
N LYS A 15 3.40 -11.34 7.61
CA LYS A 15 2.33 -10.33 7.84
C LYS A 15 1.13 -10.49 6.90
N THR A 16 1.35 -10.53 5.60
CA THR A 16 0.25 -10.60 4.63
C THR A 16 -0.54 -11.90 4.77
N THR A 17 0.15 -13.01 5.08
CA THR A 17 -0.52 -14.28 5.40
C THR A 17 -1.37 -14.14 6.65
N THR A 18 -0.83 -13.56 7.74
CA THR A 18 -1.58 -13.29 8.97
C THR A 18 -2.79 -12.38 8.69
N ALA A 19 -2.62 -11.32 7.90
CA ALA A 19 -3.68 -10.40 7.53
C ALA A 19 -4.82 -11.10 6.78
N ILE A 20 -4.50 -11.93 5.79
CA ILE A 20 -5.50 -12.68 5.00
C ILE A 20 -6.22 -13.72 5.88
N LEU A 21 -5.49 -14.40 6.78
CA LEU A 21 -6.12 -15.39 7.67
C LEU A 21 -7.05 -14.72 8.68
N LEU A 22 -6.64 -13.58 9.24
CA LEU A 22 -7.47 -12.79 10.14
C LEU A 22 -8.70 -12.23 9.41
N GLU A 23 -8.54 -11.73 8.18
CA GLU A 23 -9.65 -11.28 7.32
C GLU A 23 -10.68 -12.40 7.13
N LYS A 24 -10.22 -13.58 6.72
CA LYS A 24 -11.09 -14.75 6.48
C LYS A 24 -11.81 -15.17 7.75
N GLN A 25 -11.11 -15.19 8.89
CA GLN A 25 -11.72 -15.57 10.15
C GLN A 25 -12.82 -14.58 10.56
N LEU A 26 -12.53 -13.27 10.58
CA LEU A 26 -13.49 -12.23 10.93
C LEU A 26 -14.70 -12.22 9.95
N ARG A 27 -14.46 -12.45 8.65
CA ARG A 27 -15.53 -12.59 7.65
C ARG A 27 -16.39 -13.83 7.90
N ASN A 28 -15.80 -14.95 8.30
CA ASN A 28 -16.55 -16.17 8.68
C ASN A 28 -17.37 -15.97 9.96
N GLU A 29 -16.96 -15.03 10.83
CA GLU A 29 -17.73 -14.57 11.99
C GLU A 29 -18.84 -13.57 11.61
N GLY A 30 -18.99 -13.25 10.32
CA GLY A 30 -20.04 -12.37 9.80
C GLY A 30 -19.67 -10.88 9.75
N LYS A 31 -18.42 -10.52 10.03
CA LYS A 31 -17.95 -9.12 9.97
C LYS A 31 -17.68 -8.69 8.52
N ARG A 32 -17.93 -7.42 8.22
CA ARG A 32 -17.41 -6.73 7.03
C ARG A 32 -16.00 -6.26 7.32
N VAL A 33 -15.02 -6.75 6.57
CA VAL A 33 -13.59 -6.51 6.82
C VAL A 33 -12.91 -5.89 5.60
N ALA A 34 -12.00 -4.95 5.83
CA ALA A 34 -11.14 -4.40 4.79
C ALA A 34 -9.67 -4.32 5.22
N CYS A 35 -8.76 -4.56 4.28
CA CYS A 35 -7.33 -4.45 4.50
C CYS A 35 -6.83 -3.04 4.13
N LEU A 36 -6.03 -2.43 4.98
CA LEU A 36 -5.44 -1.11 4.73
C LEU A 36 -3.95 -1.27 4.41
N GLN A 37 -3.52 -0.62 3.33
CA GLN A 37 -2.14 -0.64 2.88
C GLN A 37 -1.51 0.73 3.05
N THR A 38 -0.45 0.82 3.84
CA THR A 38 0.28 2.08 4.02
C THR A 38 0.96 2.51 2.73
N ASN A 39 0.88 3.80 2.40
CA ASN A 39 1.67 4.44 1.35
C ASN A 39 1.67 3.66 0.02
N LYS A 40 0.48 3.20 -0.40
CA LYS A 40 0.21 2.83 -1.79
C LYS A 40 1.14 1.72 -2.32
N ASP A 41 1.35 0.68 -1.49
CA ASP A 41 2.27 -0.40 -1.80
C ASP A 41 1.71 -1.32 -2.90
N GLN A 42 2.19 -1.12 -4.13
CA GLN A 42 1.77 -1.88 -5.31
C GLN A 42 2.06 -3.39 -5.17
N ASN A 43 2.98 -3.77 -4.28
CA ASN A 43 3.54 -5.11 -4.27
C ASN A 43 2.59 -6.14 -3.65
N ASP A 44 1.70 -5.75 -2.73
CA ASP A 44 0.80 -6.69 -2.06
C ASP A 44 -0.66 -6.60 -2.56
N VAL A 45 -1.00 -5.55 -3.31
CA VAL A 45 -2.33 -5.34 -3.94
C VAL A 45 -2.78 -6.57 -4.72
N HIS A 46 -1.88 -7.18 -5.49
CA HIS A 46 -2.23 -8.37 -6.27
C HIS A 46 -2.72 -9.52 -5.40
N ARG A 47 -2.13 -9.74 -4.21
CA ARG A 47 -2.55 -10.82 -3.30
C ARG A 47 -3.94 -10.58 -2.77
N TYR A 48 -4.23 -9.36 -2.33
CA TYR A 48 -5.55 -9.01 -1.84
C TYR A 48 -6.62 -9.08 -2.94
N LEU A 49 -6.29 -8.63 -4.15
CA LEU A 49 -7.18 -8.81 -5.30
C LEU A 49 -7.43 -10.30 -5.62
N PHE A 50 -6.40 -11.16 -5.54
CA PHE A 50 -6.55 -12.60 -5.78
C PHE A 50 -7.39 -13.32 -4.72
N GLU A 51 -7.32 -12.88 -3.47
CA GLU A 51 -8.05 -13.45 -2.33
C GLU A 51 -9.44 -12.84 -2.13
N ASP A 52 -9.87 -11.95 -3.05
CA ASP A 52 -11.15 -11.26 -3.01
C ASP A 52 -11.38 -10.50 -1.70
N CYS A 53 -10.32 -9.84 -1.22
CA CYS A 53 -10.35 -8.98 -0.04
C CYS A 53 -10.58 -7.53 -0.45
N TYR A 54 -11.50 -6.85 0.23
CA TYR A 54 -11.56 -5.38 0.19
C TYR A 54 -10.23 -4.84 0.69
N HIS A 55 -9.63 -3.92 -0.06
CA HIS A 55 -8.39 -3.27 0.37
C HIS A 55 -8.28 -1.84 -0.13
N TYR A 56 -7.68 -1.00 0.69
CA TYR A 56 -7.61 0.44 0.45
C TYR A 56 -6.22 0.97 0.73
N SER A 57 -5.79 1.91 -0.09
CA SER A 57 -4.51 2.58 0.07
C SER A 57 -4.67 3.78 1.00
N VAL A 58 -3.92 3.78 2.11
CA VAL A 58 -3.86 4.92 3.03
C VAL A 58 -2.66 5.80 2.64
N PRO A 59 -2.88 7.07 2.26
CA PRO A 59 -1.81 7.96 1.82
C PRO A 59 -1.02 8.50 3.02
N LEU A 60 0.14 9.12 2.76
CA LEU A 60 1.01 9.65 3.83
C LEU A 60 0.33 10.80 4.59
N GLU A 61 -0.67 11.42 3.98
CA GLU A 61 -1.45 12.53 4.51
C GLU A 61 -2.21 12.13 5.78
N ALA A 62 -2.56 10.85 5.85
CA ALA A 62 -3.19 10.22 7.00
C ALA A 62 -2.27 10.17 8.23
N ALA A 63 -0.94 10.21 8.05
CA ALA A 63 0.03 9.92 9.12
C ALA A 63 0.21 11.06 10.15
N ARG A 64 -0.56 12.15 10.06
CA ARG A 64 -0.41 13.32 10.93
C ARG A 64 -1.00 13.10 12.32
N SER A 65 -2.17 12.48 12.38
CA SER A 65 -2.93 12.24 13.61
C SER A 65 -3.96 11.14 13.37
N LYS A 66 -4.46 10.51 14.42
CA LYS A 66 -5.48 9.45 14.31
C LYS A 66 -6.75 9.95 13.60
N SER A 67 -7.21 11.15 13.93
CA SER A 67 -8.35 11.78 13.26
C SER A 67 -8.10 12.07 11.78
N ALA A 68 -6.88 12.50 11.43
CA ALA A 68 -6.51 12.67 10.03
C ALA A 68 -6.48 11.31 9.30
N PHE A 69 -6.07 10.24 9.97
CA PHE A 69 -6.12 8.90 9.41
C PHE A 69 -7.54 8.41 9.17
N GLU A 70 -8.44 8.61 10.12
CA GLU A 70 -9.86 8.24 10.08
C GLU A 70 -10.61 8.85 8.89
N GLN A 71 -10.26 10.07 8.48
CA GLN A 71 -10.75 10.73 7.25
C GLN A 71 -10.40 10.00 5.95
N TRP A 72 -9.43 9.09 5.97
CA TRP A 72 -9.00 8.30 4.82
C TRP A 72 -9.44 6.84 4.89
N VAL A 73 -10.08 6.42 5.98
CA VAL A 73 -10.57 5.04 6.13
C VAL A 73 -12.02 4.97 5.65
N PRO A 74 -12.35 4.14 4.64
CA PRO A 74 -13.70 4.09 4.08
C PRO A 74 -14.73 3.56 5.06
N ALA A 75 -15.80 4.31 5.32
CA ALA A 75 -16.83 3.94 6.28
C ALA A 75 -17.61 2.65 5.89
N GLY A 76 -18.25 2.01 6.88
CA GLY A 76 -19.17 0.88 6.67
C GLY A 76 -18.57 -0.51 6.85
N TYR A 77 -17.38 -0.62 7.44
CA TYR A 77 -16.78 -1.90 7.84
C TYR A 77 -16.77 -2.05 9.36
N ASP A 78 -16.83 -3.31 9.81
CA ASP A 78 -16.79 -3.69 11.23
C ASP A 78 -15.37 -3.89 11.75
N ALA A 79 -14.41 -4.15 10.85
CA ALA A 79 -13.00 -4.27 11.17
C ALA A 79 -12.09 -3.88 10.00
N TYR A 80 -10.90 -3.38 10.31
CA TYR A 80 -9.81 -3.18 9.36
C TYR A 80 -8.54 -3.87 9.80
N ILE A 81 -7.72 -4.27 8.83
CA ILE A 81 -6.41 -4.86 9.08
C ILE A 81 -5.38 -4.04 8.34
N MET A 82 -4.51 -3.34 9.05
CA MET A 82 -3.52 -2.44 8.45
C MET A 82 -2.13 -3.05 8.48
N GLU A 83 -1.52 -3.19 7.30
CA GLU A 83 -0.13 -3.65 7.19
C GLU A 83 0.85 -2.46 7.16
N ILE A 84 1.83 -2.51 8.07
CA ILE A 84 2.95 -1.57 8.14
C ILE A 84 4.25 -2.33 7.94
N THR A 85 4.69 -2.41 6.68
CA THR A 85 6.01 -2.98 6.33
C THR A 85 7.11 -1.95 6.56
N PHE A 86 8.25 -2.37 7.13
CA PHE A 86 9.34 -1.51 7.58
C PHE A 86 8.94 -0.53 8.69
N ALA A 87 8.20 -0.99 9.70
CA ALA A 87 7.69 -0.18 10.81
C ALA A 87 8.72 0.75 11.48
N TYR A 88 10.00 0.37 11.50
CA TYR A 88 11.10 1.13 12.11
C TYR A 88 11.80 2.12 11.15
N ALA A 89 11.29 2.30 9.92
CA ALA A 89 11.79 3.29 8.96
C ALA A 89 10.96 4.60 9.05
N PRO A 90 11.54 5.78 8.75
CA PRO A 90 10.91 7.09 9.01
C PRO A 90 9.50 7.23 8.42
N LEU A 91 9.29 6.80 7.16
CA LEU A 91 7.99 6.91 6.49
C LEU A 91 6.90 6.00 7.06
N ARG A 92 7.28 4.95 7.79
CA ARG A 92 6.38 3.90 8.26
C ARG A 92 6.15 4.04 9.76
N ALA A 93 7.16 4.48 10.49
CA ALA A 93 7.09 4.83 11.90
C ALA A 93 6.02 5.90 12.17
N VAL A 94 5.80 6.85 11.25
CA VAL A 94 4.72 7.86 11.39
C VAL A 94 3.31 7.27 11.42
N TYR A 95 3.09 6.11 10.79
CA TYR A 95 1.81 5.40 10.86
C TYR A 95 1.69 4.60 12.16
N VAL A 96 2.79 3.99 12.62
CA VAL A 96 2.81 3.31 13.93
C VAL A 96 2.50 4.30 15.05
N ASP A 97 3.06 5.51 14.95
CA ASP A 97 2.87 6.61 15.91
C ASP A 97 1.41 7.08 16.05
N LEU A 98 0.48 6.60 15.23
CA LEU A 98 -0.94 6.92 15.33
C LEU A 98 -1.69 6.07 16.35
N PHE A 99 -1.12 4.93 16.76
CA PHE A 99 -1.85 3.87 17.46
C PHE A 99 -1.08 3.39 18.68
N GLU A 100 -1.81 3.00 19.73
CA GLU A 100 -1.21 2.45 20.95
C GLU A 100 -1.14 0.92 20.89
N ASN A 101 -2.05 0.27 20.17
CA ASN A 101 -2.07 -1.19 20.02
C ASN A 101 -1.41 -1.61 18.71
N ILE A 102 -0.30 -2.35 18.80
CA ILE A 102 0.46 -2.83 17.64
C ILE A 102 0.63 -4.34 17.75
N ASN A 103 0.38 -5.05 16.64
CA ASN A 103 0.70 -6.46 16.55
C ASN A 103 1.99 -6.65 15.76
N GLU A 104 3.05 -7.08 16.43
CA GLU A 104 4.34 -7.29 15.80
C GLU A 104 4.45 -8.72 15.29
N VAL A 105 4.55 -8.86 13.96
CA VAL A 105 4.58 -10.18 13.32
C VAL A 105 6.02 -10.65 13.18
N VAL A 106 6.37 -11.73 13.87
CA VAL A 106 7.74 -12.23 13.99
C VAL A 106 7.80 -13.69 13.56
N SER A 107 8.73 -14.04 12.67
CA SER A 107 8.94 -15.46 12.35
C SER A 107 9.51 -16.22 13.53
N TYR A 108 9.06 -17.45 13.73
CA TYR A 108 9.44 -18.29 14.87
C TYR A 108 10.96 -18.42 15.04
N ASP A 109 11.71 -18.47 13.94
CA ASP A 109 13.17 -18.57 13.94
C ASP A 109 13.88 -17.30 14.42
N ALA A 110 13.24 -16.13 14.33
CA ALA A 110 13.79 -14.84 14.71
C ALA A 110 13.34 -14.36 16.11
N ARG A 111 12.50 -15.13 16.81
CA ARG A 111 11.81 -14.69 18.03
C ARG A 111 12.76 -14.35 19.20
N GLU A 112 13.86 -15.09 19.34
CA GLU A 112 14.77 -14.95 20.49
C GLU A 112 15.72 -13.75 20.34
N ASN A 113 15.94 -13.27 19.11
CA ASN A 113 16.91 -12.23 18.78
C ASN A 113 16.33 -11.19 17.81
N TRP A 114 15.05 -10.89 17.96
CA TRP A 114 14.29 -10.09 17.00
C TRP A 114 14.91 -8.72 16.67
N LYS A 115 15.38 -7.99 17.69
CA LYS A 115 16.04 -6.68 17.51
C LYS A 115 17.29 -6.76 16.64
N GLU A 116 18.13 -7.76 16.87
CA GLU A 116 19.34 -8.00 16.10
C GLU A 116 19.00 -8.39 14.66
N TYR A 117 18.00 -9.27 14.49
CA TYR A 117 17.50 -9.70 13.19
C TYR A 117 17.02 -8.50 12.34
N VAL A 118 16.23 -7.60 12.93
CA VAL A 118 15.75 -6.38 12.27
C VAL A 118 16.91 -5.45 11.90
N SER A 119 17.84 -5.23 12.83
CA SER A 119 19.03 -4.41 12.60
C SER A 119 19.83 -4.95 11.41
N ASP A 120 20.09 -6.26 11.38
CA ASP A 120 20.87 -6.87 10.33
C ASP A 120 20.15 -6.89 8.99
N PHE A 121 18.82 -7.09 9.00
CA PHE A 121 18.00 -6.95 7.82
C PHE A 121 18.13 -5.54 7.20
N PHE A 122 18.04 -4.47 8.01
CA PHE A 122 18.27 -3.13 7.51
C PHE A 122 19.70 -2.97 6.97
N LYS A 123 20.74 -3.35 7.72
CA LYS A 123 22.13 -3.29 7.23
C LYS A 123 22.31 -3.97 5.88
N GLN A 124 21.69 -5.14 5.67
CA GLN A 124 21.74 -5.88 4.40
C GLN A 124 20.94 -5.20 3.28
N LEU A 125 19.74 -4.70 3.58
CA LEU A 125 18.95 -3.94 2.61
C LEU A 125 19.74 -2.73 2.09
N TRP A 126 20.41 -2.03 2.99
CA TRP A 126 21.19 -0.83 2.66
C TRP A 126 22.50 -1.13 1.96
N SER A 127 23.20 -2.22 2.33
CA SER A 127 24.41 -2.63 1.62
C SER A 127 24.15 -2.96 0.15
N LYS A 128 22.96 -3.52 -0.15
CA LYS A 128 22.49 -3.80 -1.52
C LYS A 128 22.00 -2.56 -2.26
N ARG A 129 21.49 -1.54 -1.55
CA ARG A 129 20.84 -0.34 -2.11
C ARG A 129 21.66 0.94 -1.90
N ARG A 130 23.00 0.91 -1.98
CA ARG A 130 23.92 2.07 -1.75
C ARG A 130 23.58 3.40 -2.47
N HIS A 131 22.56 3.44 -3.31
CA HIS A 131 21.91 4.65 -3.78
C HIS A 131 20.83 5.06 -2.77
N GLY A 132 21.21 5.78 -1.72
CA GLY A 132 20.24 6.64 -1.06
C GLY A 132 20.30 6.83 0.46
N ILE A 133 21.19 6.19 1.18
CA ILE A 133 21.19 6.35 2.64
C ILE A 133 22.57 6.82 3.04
N GLY A 134 22.65 8.05 3.54
CA GLY A 134 23.90 8.62 4.01
C GLY A 134 24.51 7.74 5.12
N PRO A 135 25.85 7.72 5.26
CA PRO A 135 26.53 6.87 6.24
C PRO A 135 26.19 7.21 7.71
N SER A 136 25.50 8.32 7.97
CA SER A 136 25.12 8.82 9.29
C SER A 136 23.71 8.44 9.75
N GLN A 137 22.96 7.65 8.98
CA GLN A 137 21.58 7.31 9.37
C GLN A 137 21.55 6.23 10.47
N ASP A 138 20.85 6.53 11.56
CA ASP A 138 20.50 5.52 12.56
C ASP A 138 19.35 4.64 12.03
N LEU A 139 19.70 3.43 11.64
CA LEU A 139 18.78 2.46 11.06
C LEU A 139 17.74 1.93 12.04
N MET A 140 17.97 2.11 13.34
CA MET A 140 17.10 1.66 14.42
C MET A 140 16.50 2.84 15.19
N ALA A 141 16.57 4.07 14.64
CA ALA A 141 16.11 5.31 15.27
C ALA A 141 14.66 5.29 15.78
N PHE A 142 13.82 4.41 15.22
CA PHE A 142 12.41 4.28 15.59
C PHE A 142 12.08 2.92 16.22
N TRP A 143 13.07 2.16 16.69
CA TRP A 143 12.83 0.90 17.40
C TRP A 143 11.94 1.11 18.63
N ASP A 144 12.34 2.05 19.50
CA ASP A 144 11.63 2.33 20.75
C ASP A 144 10.24 2.93 20.47
N ARG A 145 10.05 3.67 19.38
CA ARG A 145 8.71 4.17 18.98
C ARG A 145 7.68 3.05 18.72
N VAL A 146 8.13 1.88 18.31
CA VAL A 146 7.26 0.70 18.15
C VAL A 146 7.13 -0.03 19.49
N HIS A 147 8.23 -0.23 20.22
CA HIS A 147 8.29 -1.10 21.39
C HIS A 147 7.84 -0.45 22.71
N ASP A 148 7.71 0.88 22.75
CA ASP A 148 7.10 1.62 23.86
C ASP A 148 5.56 1.60 23.81
N ARG A 149 4.96 0.93 22.81
CA ARG A 149 3.51 0.75 22.63
C ARG A 149 3.01 -0.54 23.29
N ASN A 150 1.69 -0.73 23.30
CA ASN A 150 1.11 -2.02 23.66
C ASN A 150 1.33 -3.02 22.51
N VAL A 151 2.48 -3.71 22.53
CA VAL A 151 2.89 -4.65 21.49
C VAL A 151 2.43 -6.07 21.82
N GLN A 152 1.60 -6.63 20.95
CA GLN A 152 1.28 -8.05 20.93
C GLN A 152 2.12 -8.75 19.86
N THR A 153 2.99 -9.68 20.25
CA THR A 153 3.74 -10.49 19.27
C THR A 153 2.82 -11.55 18.66
N ILE A 154 2.82 -11.66 17.32
CA ILE A 154 2.23 -12.77 16.57
C ILE A 154 3.37 -13.60 15.97
N LEU A 155 3.54 -14.83 16.46
CA LEU A 155 4.58 -15.72 15.94
C LEU A 155 4.10 -16.42 14.68
N THR A 156 4.91 -16.44 13.62
CA THR A 156 4.58 -17.11 12.35
C THR A 156 5.54 -18.25 12.04
N LYS A 157 5.13 -19.16 11.16
CA LYS A 157 5.91 -20.35 10.78
C LYS A 157 6.18 -21.25 12.00
N THR A 158 5.24 -21.30 12.93
CA THR A 158 5.41 -22.08 14.16
C THR A 158 5.29 -23.58 13.86
N PRO A 159 6.14 -24.44 14.48
CA PRO A 159 6.10 -25.88 14.27
C PRO A 159 4.94 -26.57 15.00
N ALA A 160 4.34 -25.90 15.97
CA ALA A 160 3.19 -26.34 16.74
C ALA A 160 2.38 -25.11 17.18
N VAL A 161 1.18 -25.35 17.71
CA VAL A 161 0.38 -24.33 18.38
C VAL A 161 1.12 -23.86 19.64
N LEU A 162 1.18 -22.56 19.85
CA LEU A 162 1.85 -21.92 20.98
C LEU A 162 0.83 -21.21 21.88
N ASP A 163 1.23 -20.89 23.11
CA ASP A 163 0.46 -20.02 23.99
C ASP A 163 0.53 -18.58 23.46
N GLY A 164 -0.51 -18.14 22.76
CA GLY A 164 -0.63 -16.80 22.18
C GLY A 164 -0.93 -16.79 20.67
N PRO A 165 -1.22 -15.62 20.09
CA PRO A 165 -1.57 -15.51 18.67
C PRO A 165 -0.42 -15.99 17.79
N CYS A 166 -0.70 -16.96 16.93
CA CYS A 166 0.32 -17.55 16.09
C CYS A 166 -0.22 -18.10 14.76
N VAL A 167 0.65 -18.15 13.75
CA VAL A 167 0.37 -18.76 12.44
C VAL A 167 1.26 -19.99 12.24
N GLY A 168 0.61 -21.15 12.18
CA GLY A 168 1.26 -22.43 11.96
C GLY A 168 1.85 -22.58 10.57
N THR A 169 2.74 -23.57 10.40
CA THR A 169 3.26 -23.96 9.06
C THR A 169 2.17 -24.50 8.12
N ASP A 170 1.06 -24.96 8.69
CA ASP A 170 -0.19 -25.35 8.00
C ASP A 170 -1.04 -24.15 7.54
N LYS A 171 -0.60 -22.92 7.83
CA LYS A 171 -1.30 -21.66 7.51
C LYS A 171 -2.64 -21.51 8.23
N ILE A 172 -2.74 -21.99 9.45
CA ILE A 172 -3.86 -21.70 10.34
C ILE A 172 -3.46 -20.59 11.32
N LEU A 173 -4.36 -19.62 11.52
CA LEU A 173 -4.23 -18.60 12.56
C LEU A 173 -4.88 -19.13 13.84
N TYR A 174 -4.09 -19.24 14.91
CA TYR A 174 -4.54 -19.65 16.23
C TYR A 174 -4.61 -18.43 17.16
N HIS A 175 -5.54 -18.49 18.12
CA HIS A 175 -5.71 -17.45 19.16
C HIS A 175 -5.93 -16.04 18.60
N ALA A 176 -6.71 -15.91 17.52
CA ALA A 176 -6.98 -14.63 16.87
C ALA A 176 -7.73 -13.64 17.79
N ASP A 177 -8.47 -14.15 18.77
CA ASP A 177 -9.15 -13.38 19.82
C ASP A 177 -8.18 -12.60 20.73
N GLN A 178 -6.90 -12.98 20.74
CA GLN A 178 -5.85 -12.33 21.51
C GLN A 178 -5.06 -11.28 20.71
N ILE A 179 -5.36 -11.11 19.41
CA ILE A 179 -4.75 -10.08 18.59
C ILE A 179 -5.26 -8.72 19.07
N ALA A 180 -4.34 -7.79 19.35
CA ALA A 180 -4.66 -6.48 19.86
C ALA A 180 -5.38 -5.64 18.79
N ALA A 181 -6.47 -4.98 19.18
CA ALA A 181 -7.23 -4.09 18.31
C ALA A 181 -7.15 -2.65 18.81
N GLU A 182 -7.08 -1.70 17.88
CA GLU A 182 -7.16 -0.28 18.11
C GLU A 182 -8.55 0.22 17.69
N PRO A 183 -9.31 0.92 18.56
CA PRO A 183 -10.61 1.45 18.16
C PRO A 183 -10.45 2.64 17.23
N ILE A 184 -11.18 2.69 16.11
CA ILE A 184 -11.19 3.84 15.19
C ILE A 184 -12.62 4.23 14.78
N GLU A 185 -12.75 5.45 14.23
CA GLU A 185 -13.98 6.00 13.65
C GLU A 185 -13.77 6.36 12.17
N PRO A 186 -13.99 5.41 11.23
CA PRO A 186 -13.81 5.67 9.79
C PRO A 186 -14.81 6.70 9.23
N GLU A 187 -14.33 7.65 8.42
CA GLU A 187 -15.15 8.75 7.87
C GLU A 187 -15.16 8.85 6.34
N MET A 188 -14.27 8.14 5.62
CA MET A 188 -14.17 8.34 4.17
C MET A 188 -15.39 7.76 3.44
N GLU A 189 -15.98 8.57 2.57
CA GLU A 189 -16.97 8.12 1.59
C GLU A 189 -16.36 8.16 0.18
N LEU A 190 -16.44 7.06 -0.54
CA LEU A 190 -16.05 7.02 -1.95
C LEU A 190 -17.26 7.41 -2.82
N PRO A 191 -17.06 8.25 -3.84
CA PRO A 191 -18.13 8.55 -4.79
C PRO A 191 -18.50 7.29 -5.57
N ARG A 192 -19.75 7.22 -6.04
CA ARG A 192 -20.25 6.10 -6.84
C ARG A 192 -20.48 6.53 -8.28
N GLY A 193 -19.73 5.92 -9.19
CA GLY A 193 -19.95 6.01 -10.62
C GLY A 193 -20.85 4.92 -11.16
N ILE A 194 -21.57 5.26 -12.23
CA ILE A 194 -22.51 4.37 -12.93
C ILE A 194 -21.96 3.82 -14.25
N GLY A 195 -20.74 4.21 -14.63
CA GLY A 195 -20.13 3.80 -15.89
C GLY A 195 -19.84 2.30 -15.94
N LYS A 196 -19.85 1.71 -17.14
CA LYS A 196 -19.37 0.37 -17.42
C LYS A 196 -17.85 0.38 -17.43
N VAL A 197 -17.24 -0.33 -16.48
CA VAL A 197 -15.78 -0.33 -16.29
C VAL A 197 -15.19 -1.73 -16.50
N ILE A 198 -14.06 -1.79 -17.19
CA ILE A 198 -13.25 -3.01 -17.28
C ILE A 198 -11.82 -2.74 -16.82
N ALA A 199 -11.18 -3.74 -16.21
CA ALA A 199 -9.83 -3.58 -15.68
C ALA A 199 -8.95 -4.82 -15.90
N VAL A 200 -7.63 -4.62 -15.98
CA VAL A 200 -6.61 -5.69 -16.01
C VAL A 200 -5.38 -5.27 -15.21
N GLY A 201 -4.61 -6.22 -14.72
CA GLY A 201 -3.41 -5.97 -13.91
C GLY A 201 -3.73 -5.52 -12.49
N SER A 202 -2.70 -5.04 -11.80
CA SER A 202 -2.83 -4.48 -10.43
C SER A 202 -3.13 -2.98 -10.49
N PHE A 203 -4.20 -2.57 -9.82
CA PHE A 203 -4.66 -1.17 -9.74
C PHE A 203 -5.23 -0.88 -8.34
N PRO A 204 -5.42 0.40 -7.97
CA PRO A 204 -6.01 0.75 -6.67
C PRO A 204 -7.42 0.17 -6.49
N ALA A 205 -7.66 -0.65 -5.46
CA ALA A 205 -8.95 -1.35 -5.32
C ALA A 205 -10.14 -0.44 -4.97
N GLU A 206 -9.91 0.82 -4.65
CA GLU A 206 -10.96 1.85 -4.52
C GLU A 206 -11.89 1.87 -5.75
N TYR A 207 -11.39 1.49 -6.94
CA TYR A 207 -12.22 1.38 -8.14
C TYR A 207 -13.39 0.40 -8.02
N TRP A 208 -13.31 -0.64 -7.17
CA TRP A 208 -14.40 -1.60 -6.98
C TRP A 208 -15.62 -0.97 -6.33
N ASP A 209 -15.42 -0.10 -5.34
CA ASP A 209 -16.52 0.60 -4.67
C ASP A 209 -16.98 1.82 -5.45
N ILE A 210 -16.05 2.50 -6.15
CA ILE A 210 -16.40 3.60 -7.02
C ILE A 210 -17.25 3.10 -8.20
N PHE A 211 -16.90 1.96 -8.81
CA PHE A 211 -17.61 1.39 -9.95
C PHE A 211 -18.06 -0.05 -9.68
N PRO A 212 -19.26 -0.26 -9.10
CA PRO A 212 -19.78 -1.61 -8.81
C PRO A 212 -19.95 -2.51 -10.05
N SER A 213 -19.96 -1.95 -11.26
CA SER A 213 -20.03 -2.66 -12.53
C SER A 213 -18.67 -3.20 -13.01
N LEU A 214 -17.58 -2.88 -12.30
CA LEU A 214 -16.22 -3.17 -12.74
C LEU A 214 -16.03 -4.67 -13.00
N THR A 215 -15.57 -5.00 -14.20
CA THR A 215 -15.15 -6.37 -14.53
C THR A 215 -13.63 -6.44 -14.58
N TRP A 216 -13.02 -7.22 -13.67
CA TRP A 216 -11.58 -7.41 -13.62
C TRP A 216 -11.13 -8.71 -14.31
N PHE A 217 -10.25 -8.55 -15.30
CA PHE A 217 -9.67 -9.64 -16.09
C PHE A 217 -8.42 -10.25 -15.46
N ARG A 218 -8.16 -9.99 -14.17
CA ARG A 218 -6.93 -10.43 -13.49
C ARG A 218 -5.70 -9.99 -14.27
N PHE A 219 -4.83 -10.93 -14.62
CA PHE A 219 -3.66 -10.70 -15.47
C PHE A 219 -3.83 -11.27 -16.88
N ASP A 220 -5.07 -11.57 -17.29
CA ASP A 220 -5.38 -12.01 -18.66
C ASP A 220 -5.51 -10.80 -19.60
N TYR A 221 -4.36 -10.27 -20.00
CA TYR A 221 -4.29 -9.17 -20.96
C TYR A 221 -4.84 -9.55 -22.33
N ALA A 222 -4.82 -10.83 -22.73
CA ALA A 222 -5.33 -11.24 -24.03
C ALA A 222 -6.85 -11.12 -24.07
N ALA A 223 -7.55 -11.70 -23.09
CA ALA A 223 -9.00 -11.61 -22.97
C ALA A 223 -9.46 -10.17 -22.74
N PHE A 224 -8.73 -9.40 -21.91
CA PHE A 224 -9.00 -7.98 -21.72
C PHE A 224 -8.94 -7.22 -23.05
N MET A 225 -7.87 -7.39 -23.84
CA MET A 225 -7.71 -6.69 -25.12
C MET A 225 -8.74 -7.12 -26.15
N GLU A 226 -9.14 -8.40 -26.17
CA GLU A 226 -10.24 -8.87 -27.01
C GLU A 226 -11.56 -8.17 -26.64
N ARG A 227 -11.87 -8.05 -25.34
CA ARG A 227 -13.06 -7.35 -24.85
C ARG A 227 -13.01 -5.85 -25.17
N LEU A 228 -11.86 -5.22 -24.94
CA LEU A 228 -11.59 -3.80 -25.19
C LEU A 228 -11.85 -3.40 -26.64
N ARG A 229 -11.63 -4.31 -27.60
CA ARG A 229 -11.89 -4.08 -29.03
C ARG A 229 -13.35 -4.28 -29.42
N LYS A 230 -14.05 -5.21 -28.76
CA LYS A 230 -15.38 -5.68 -29.19
C LYS A 230 -16.53 -4.91 -28.55
N GLU A 231 -16.32 -4.31 -27.39
CA GLU A 231 -17.38 -3.67 -26.61
C GLU A 231 -17.09 -2.21 -26.30
N LYS A 232 -18.16 -1.42 -26.20
CA LYS A 232 -18.09 -0.08 -25.61
C LYS A 232 -18.10 -0.19 -24.09
N TYR A 233 -17.28 0.65 -23.47
CA TYR A 233 -17.17 0.91 -22.03
C TYR A 233 -16.94 2.40 -21.83
N ASP A 234 -17.25 2.87 -20.64
CA ASP A 234 -17.02 4.26 -20.26
C ASP A 234 -15.57 4.43 -19.79
N ILE A 235 -15.04 3.44 -19.06
CA ILE A 235 -13.67 3.45 -18.52
C ILE A 235 -13.00 2.08 -18.67
N ALA A 236 -11.74 2.09 -19.12
CA ALA A 236 -10.84 0.95 -19.09
C ALA A 236 -9.63 1.24 -18.20
N ILE A 237 -9.31 0.34 -17.26
CA ILE A 237 -8.19 0.49 -16.33
C ILE A 237 -7.12 -0.54 -16.67
N ILE A 238 -5.93 -0.05 -17.03
CA ILE A 238 -4.74 -0.86 -17.26
C ILE A 238 -3.80 -0.69 -16.08
N GLY A 239 -3.85 -1.66 -15.18
CA GLY A 239 -2.99 -1.79 -14.03
C GLY A 239 -1.56 -2.19 -14.39
N ALA A 240 -0.72 -2.35 -13.35
CA ALA A 240 0.61 -2.90 -13.49
C ALA A 240 0.55 -4.39 -13.88
N SER A 241 1.33 -4.77 -14.89
CA SER A 241 1.44 -6.16 -15.37
C SER A 241 2.54 -6.95 -14.69
N GLY A 242 3.49 -6.26 -14.03
CA GLY A 242 4.72 -6.85 -13.54
C GLY A 242 5.75 -7.17 -14.64
N ALA A 243 5.41 -6.93 -15.92
CA ALA A 243 6.25 -7.19 -17.08
C ALA A 243 6.50 -5.88 -17.84
N ASP A 244 7.66 -5.26 -17.61
CA ASP A 244 8.01 -3.96 -18.22
C ASP A 244 8.13 -3.99 -19.74
N LYS A 245 8.46 -5.16 -20.31
CA LYS A 245 8.66 -5.36 -21.74
C LYS A 245 7.37 -5.62 -22.51
N MET A 246 6.26 -5.85 -21.82
CA MET A 246 4.98 -6.06 -22.48
C MET A 246 4.55 -4.78 -23.19
N LYS A 247 3.99 -4.92 -24.39
CA LYS A 247 3.43 -3.81 -25.18
C LYS A 247 2.04 -4.17 -25.63
N LEU A 248 1.14 -3.19 -25.56
CA LEU A 248 -0.22 -3.32 -26.07
C LEU A 248 -0.27 -2.68 -27.45
N GLN A 249 -0.82 -3.40 -28.43
CA GLN A 249 -0.85 -2.94 -29.82
C GLN A 249 -1.98 -1.95 -30.09
N ASP A 250 -3.11 -2.11 -29.38
CA ASP A 250 -4.29 -1.29 -29.63
C ASP A 250 -4.54 -0.34 -28.48
N ARG A 251 -4.98 0.84 -28.87
CA ARG A 251 -5.51 1.84 -27.99
C ARG A 251 -6.91 2.18 -28.47
N PRO A 252 -7.94 2.00 -27.63
CA PRO A 252 -9.30 2.28 -28.02
C PRO A 252 -9.51 3.77 -28.29
N ASP A 253 -10.41 4.08 -29.21
CA ASP A 253 -10.82 5.44 -29.59
C ASP A 253 -12.06 5.93 -28.83
N HIS A 254 -12.64 5.06 -27.99
CA HIS A 254 -13.83 5.30 -27.20
C HIS A 254 -13.57 5.03 -25.72
N GLY A 255 -14.37 5.66 -24.86
CA GLY A 255 -14.19 5.60 -23.41
C GLY A 255 -12.88 6.25 -22.95
N SER A 256 -12.76 6.45 -21.64
CA SER A 256 -11.52 6.90 -21.01
C SER A 256 -10.64 5.70 -20.65
N LEU A 257 -9.34 5.80 -20.84
CA LEU A 257 -8.39 4.75 -20.46
C LEU A 257 -7.45 5.25 -19.37
N ILE A 258 -7.33 4.54 -18.26
CA ILE A 258 -6.43 4.89 -17.15
C ILE A 258 -5.30 3.88 -17.12
N CYS A 259 -4.07 4.33 -17.35
CA CYS A 259 -2.90 3.45 -17.50
C CYS A 259 -1.89 3.68 -16.37
N TYR A 260 -1.84 2.75 -15.42
CA TYR A 260 -0.89 2.71 -14.30
C TYR A 260 0.49 2.16 -14.67
N GLN A 261 0.63 1.62 -15.89
CA GLN A 261 1.93 1.23 -16.46
C GLN A 261 2.09 1.84 -17.86
N PRO A 262 2.46 3.14 -17.93
CA PRO A 262 2.59 3.85 -19.20
C PRO A 262 3.52 3.19 -20.23
N THR A 263 4.51 2.39 -19.78
CA THR A 263 5.41 1.68 -20.69
C THR A 263 4.73 0.64 -21.59
N LEU A 264 3.48 0.27 -21.31
CA LEU A 264 2.71 -0.61 -22.18
C LEU A 264 2.36 0.05 -23.53
N TYR A 265 2.29 1.39 -23.55
CA TYR A 265 2.00 2.17 -24.76
C TYR A 265 3.15 3.09 -25.18
N LEU A 266 3.97 3.53 -24.24
CA LEU A 266 5.00 4.53 -24.46
C LEU A 266 6.40 3.94 -24.23
N ASP A 267 7.39 4.47 -24.93
CA ASP A 267 8.80 4.15 -24.67
C ASP A 267 9.38 5.16 -23.68
N LEU A 268 9.19 4.88 -22.39
CA LEU A 268 9.65 5.75 -21.31
C LEU A 268 10.91 5.20 -20.65
N GLU A 269 11.85 6.10 -20.36
CA GLU A 269 13.04 5.77 -19.57
C GLU A 269 12.73 5.73 -18.07
N ARG A 270 13.36 4.80 -17.36
CA ARG A 270 13.27 4.71 -15.91
C ARG A 270 14.10 5.79 -15.23
N LYS A 271 13.54 6.42 -14.18
CA LYS A 271 14.29 7.36 -13.33
C LYS A 271 15.39 6.61 -12.59
N ARG A 272 16.60 7.18 -12.56
CA ARG A 272 17.73 6.69 -11.77
C ARG A 272 17.88 7.56 -10.53
N ILE A 273 17.48 7.06 -9.36
CA ILE A 273 17.75 7.73 -8.08
C ILE A 273 19.22 7.45 -7.74
N ARG A 274 20.03 8.51 -7.58
CA ARG A 274 21.49 8.39 -7.45
C ARG A 274 22.07 9.07 -6.21
N GLU A 275 21.34 9.99 -5.60
CA GLU A 275 21.87 10.81 -4.52
C GLU A 275 21.58 10.16 -3.15
N PRO A 276 22.53 10.21 -2.20
CA PRO A 276 22.27 9.82 -0.81
C PRO A 276 21.33 10.83 -0.15
N LEU A 277 20.56 10.38 0.85
CA LEU A 277 19.79 11.27 1.71
C LEU A 277 20.75 12.24 2.43
N SER A 278 20.52 13.55 2.29
CA SER A 278 21.32 14.60 2.92
C SER A 278 20.85 14.93 4.35
N GLY A 279 19.55 14.78 4.62
CA GLY A 279 18.96 14.95 5.95
C GLY A 279 19.06 13.70 6.83
N ASP A 280 18.37 13.72 7.98
CA ASP A 280 18.26 12.57 8.89
C ASP A 280 16.82 12.04 9.00
N TYR A 281 16.69 10.83 9.53
CA TYR A 281 15.41 10.15 9.74
C TYR A 281 14.44 10.91 10.65
N HIS A 282 14.91 11.56 11.72
CA HIS A 282 14.05 12.34 12.61
C HIS A 282 13.50 13.59 11.93
N THR A 283 14.30 14.24 11.08
CA THR A 283 13.86 15.37 10.25
C THR A 283 12.76 14.94 9.29
N LEU A 284 12.92 13.81 8.59
CA LEU A 284 11.87 13.25 7.71
C LEU A 284 10.58 12.97 8.48
N PHE A 285 10.70 12.30 9.63
CA PHE A 285 9.57 11.98 10.50
C PHE A 285 8.85 13.26 10.96
N SER A 286 9.60 14.25 11.45
CA SER A 286 9.08 15.52 11.94
C SER A 286 8.34 16.28 10.84
N THR A 287 8.90 16.32 9.62
CA THR A 287 8.27 16.96 8.46
C THR A 287 6.91 16.36 8.17
N ILE A 288 6.77 15.03 8.18
CA ILE A 288 5.48 14.36 7.91
C ILE A 288 4.45 14.69 8.99
N LYS A 289 4.84 14.68 10.27
CA LYS A 289 3.92 14.94 11.38
C LYS A 289 3.48 16.40 11.45
N GLN A 290 4.40 17.33 11.20
CA GLN A 290 4.22 18.73 11.57
C GLN A 290 3.92 19.64 10.37
N GLN A 291 4.45 19.34 9.18
CA GLN A 291 4.30 20.20 8.02
C GLN A 291 3.01 19.90 7.23
N PRO A 292 2.47 20.86 6.47
CA PRO A 292 1.30 20.64 5.63
C PRO A 292 1.53 19.56 4.56
N PRO A 293 0.46 18.85 4.11
CA PRO A 293 0.49 18.04 2.91
C PRO A 293 1.06 18.78 1.69
N GLY A 294 1.80 18.06 0.84
CA GLY A 294 2.54 18.62 -0.29
C GLY A 294 3.96 19.11 0.01
N THR A 295 4.35 19.22 1.29
CA THR A 295 5.70 19.65 1.68
C THR A 295 6.75 18.63 1.25
N PRO A 296 7.82 19.03 0.53
CA PRO A 296 8.91 18.14 0.19
C PRO A 296 9.57 17.52 1.42
N LEU A 297 9.78 16.20 1.41
CA LEU A 297 10.47 15.52 2.51
C LEU A 297 11.99 15.68 2.43
N CYS A 298 12.52 15.72 1.22
CA CYS A 298 13.93 15.92 0.92
C CYS A 298 14.08 16.55 -0.48
N PRO A 299 15.28 17.07 -0.83
CA PRO A 299 15.59 17.58 -2.15
C PRO A 299 15.24 16.63 -3.31
N GLU A 300 15.03 17.17 -4.51
CA GLU A 300 14.81 16.33 -5.68
C GLU A 300 16.07 15.50 -6.01
N GLY A 301 15.87 14.24 -6.42
CA GLY A 301 16.97 13.32 -6.72
C GLY A 301 17.40 12.51 -5.50
N GLU A 302 17.00 12.95 -4.31
CA GLU A 302 17.23 12.25 -3.07
C GLU A 302 16.19 11.15 -2.78
N PRO A 303 16.53 10.25 -1.86
CA PRO A 303 15.73 9.13 -1.42
C PRO A 303 14.59 9.68 -0.59
N PHE A 304 13.39 9.21 -0.91
CA PHE A 304 12.12 9.69 -0.39
C PHE A 304 11.53 10.96 -1.02
N CYS A 305 12.18 11.58 -2.01
CA CYS A 305 11.69 12.82 -2.65
C CYS A 305 10.32 12.63 -3.34
N GLN A 306 9.90 11.39 -3.57
CA GLN A 306 8.62 11.00 -4.15
C GLN A 306 7.47 10.91 -3.13
N PHE A 307 7.74 11.01 -1.83
CA PHE A 307 6.77 10.84 -0.76
C PHE A 307 6.36 12.19 -0.13
N ASN A 308 6.27 13.25 -0.94
CA ASN A 308 5.97 14.62 -0.50
C ASN A 308 4.50 14.84 -0.07
N ASN A 309 3.89 13.82 0.53
CA ASN A 309 2.56 13.89 1.10
C ASN A 309 1.50 14.31 0.07
N ARG A 310 1.42 13.53 -1.02
CA ARG A 310 0.54 13.75 -2.17
C ARG A 310 -0.32 12.51 -2.44
N PHE A 311 -1.44 12.68 -3.15
CA PHE A 311 -2.38 11.61 -3.52
C PHE A 311 -1.80 10.59 -4.54
N TRP A 312 -0.50 10.66 -4.85
CA TRP A 312 0.25 9.65 -5.58
C TRP A 312 1.60 9.38 -4.92
N VAL A 313 2.23 8.26 -5.29
CA VAL A 313 3.58 7.94 -4.86
C VAL A 313 4.37 7.27 -5.99
N HIS A 314 5.69 7.36 -5.92
CA HIS A 314 6.62 6.60 -6.74
C HIS A 314 6.59 6.94 -8.23
N GLN A 315 7.31 7.99 -8.64
CA GLN A 315 7.59 8.22 -10.07
C GLN A 315 8.60 7.18 -10.58
N LYS A 316 8.15 6.29 -11.47
CA LYS A 316 8.97 5.24 -12.07
C LYS A 316 9.79 5.75 -13.26
N TYR A 317 9.20 6.65 -14.03
CA TYR A 317 9.72 7.09 -15.32
C TYR A 317 10.13 8.55 -15.30
N VAL A 318 11.04 8.91 -16.21
CA VAL A 318 11.41 10.30 -16.48
C VAL A 318 10.22 10.98 -17.16
N SER A 319 9.37 11.62 -16.35
CA SER A 319 8.23 12.41 -16.78
C SER A 319 8.17 13.68 -15.93
N PRO A 320 7.84 14.85 -16.52
CA PRO A 320 7.64 16.07 -15.76
C PRO A 320 6.40 15.97 -14.84
N GLU A 321 5.42 15.13 -15.19
CA GLU A 321 4.13 15.05 -14.49
C GLU A 321 3.83 13.63 -13.97
N PRO A 322 3.21 13.50 -12.79
CA PRO A 322 2.79 12.21 -12.22
C PRO A 322 1.56 11.63 -12.94
N VAL A 323 0.71 12.48 -13.50
CA VAL A 323 -0.47 12.13 -14.28
C VAL A 323 -0.50 13.05 -15.48
N TRP A 324 -0.73 12.52 -16.68
CA TRP A 324 -0.93 13.33 -17.88
C TRP A 324 -1.96 12.68 -18.79
N ARG A 325 -2.56 13.49 -19.65
CA ARG A 325 -3.53 13.04 -20.65
C ARG A 325 -2.92 13.17 -22.04
N ASP A 326 -3.08 12.13 -22.83
CA ASP A 326 -2.88 12.13 -24.28
C ASP A 326 -4.15 11.53 -24.84
N GLY A 327 -4.86 12.19 -25.77
CA GLY A 327 -6.17 11.75 -26.26
C GLY A 327 -7.16 11.35 -25.15
N ASN A 328 -7.74 10.16 -25.26
CA ASN A 328 -8.61 9.55 -24.26
C ASN A 328 -7.89 8.76 -23.15
N THR A 329 -6.55 8.78 -23.12
CA THR A 329 -5.76 8.03 -22.14
C THR A 329 -5.18 8.96 -21.09
N VAL A 330 -5.41 8.61 -19.83
CA VAL A 330 -4.76 9.16 -18.64
C VAL A 330 -3.64 8.21 -18.24
N PHE A 331 -2.41 8.68 -18.33
CA PHE A 331 -1.23 7.93 -17.89
C PHE A 331 -0.88 8.31 -16.46
N CYS A 332 -0.62 7.31 -15.63
CA CYS A 332 -0.18 7.45 -14.24
C CYS A 332 1.27 6.97 -14.11
N ASN A 333 2.21 7.88 -13.83
CA ASN A 333 3.60 7.56 -13.51
C ASN A 333 3.75 7.28 -12.01
N GLY A 334 3.33 6.08 -11.59
CA GLY A 334 3.40 5.64 -10.20
C GLY A 334 2.10 5.03 -9.72
N TRP A 335 1.94 4.91 -8.39
CA TRP A 335 0.65 4.59 -7.80
C TRP A 335 -0.10 5.88 -7.50
N VAL A 336 -1.14 6.14 -8.27
CA VAL A 336 -1.99 7.32 -8.15
C VAL A 336 -3.33 6.88 -7.60
N LEU A 337 -3.84 7.53 -6.55
CA LEU A 337 -5.15 7.16 -6.00
C LEU A 337 -6.29 7.64 -6.91
N PRO A 338 -7.39 6.88 -7.06
CA PRO A 338 -8.55 7.33 -7.84
C PRO A 338 -9.14 8.66 -7.34
N GLN A 339 -9.07 8.92 -6.03
CA GLN A 339 -9.44 10.20 -5.42
C GLN A 339 -8.66 11.38 -6.02
N HIS A 340 -7.38 11.20 -6.36
CA HIS A 340 -6.61 12.22 -7.09
C HIS A 340 -7.18 12.45 -8.47
N LEU A 341 -7.41 11.37 -9.21
CA LEU A 341 -7.89 11.45 -10.58
C LEU A 341 -9.26 12.11 -10.66
N ILE A 342 -10.14 11.86 -9.68
CA ILE A 342 -11.45 12.52 -9.56
C ILE A 342 -11.27 14.00 -9.29
N ARG A 343 -10.48 14.36 -8.27
CA ARG A 343 -10.27 15.75 -7.86
C ARG A 343 -9.71 16.62 -8.99
N GLU A 344 -8.79 16.08 -9.79
CA GLU A 344 -8.16 16.82 -10.90
C GLU A 344 -8.93 16.69 -12.23
N GLY A 345 -10.10 16.03 -12.25
CA GLY A 345 -10.91 15.87 -13.48
C GLY A 345 -10.33 14.90 -14.51
N TYR A 346 -9.46 13.98 -14.09
CA TYR A 346 -8.97 12.86 -14.90
C TYR A 346 -9.91 11.65 -14.90
N LEU A 347 -10.76 11.52 -13.87
CA LEU A 347 -11.72 10.43 -13.69
C LEU A 347 -13.10 11.01 -13.38
N GLU A 348 -14.07 10.75 -14.25
CA GLU A 348 -15.47 11.11 -14.04
C GLU A 348 -16.18 10.03 -13.23
N VAL A 349 -16.97 10.45 -12.23
CA VAL A 349 -17.74 9.58 -11.32
C VAL A 349 -19.16 10.05 -11.19
#